data_AF-A0A538PMK6-F1
#
_entry.id   AF-A0A538PMK6-F1
#
_cell.length_a   1.000
_cell.length_b   1.000
_cell.length_c   1.000
_cell.angle_alpha   90.00
_cell.angle_beta   90.00
_cell.angle_gamma   90.00
#
_symmetry.space_group_name_H-M   'P 1'
#
loop_
_entity.id
_entity.type
_entity.pdbx_description
1 polymer ?
#
loop_
_entity_poly.entity_id
_entity_poly.type
_entity_poly.pdbx_seq_one_letter_code
_entity_poly.pdbx_strand_id
1 'polypeptide(L)'
;MESLRREDVIRSEPRLVRAADKLFGAWRHAVAAAGFIVPGNQRWDESSILGEILALHRQGAPLALARVPRALTEAAVMHFGTWRSAIERAGLDYDAIRLRRRKSRDEILALIRAGAGTGRMGIGPEGAISAGLADQAREEFGNLSAAIEAAGLDPGQVMVVRRYTDDQFAAELRKLARERPEMTLTEVGATSLGHHATKRFGSVRAAAAALEINDWPRQVHVALPSRDEVLVGVQQRHRSGASMRLTEVIHDDRRLMNGAYKHFGTWRSALRAAGIPFEEAFWGRPQVKAELRARRLRHEGISAAAIERDDPRLWSAVISCFGSLSLALREAGIKAPPT
;
A
#
# COMPACT_ATOMS: atom_id res chain seq x y z
N MET A 1 -25.20 10.21 -23.18
CA MET A 1 -24.57 8.97 -23.68
C MET A 1 -24.68 7.96 -22.56
N GLU A 2 -25.48 6.91 -22.74
CA GLU A 2 -25.75 5.92 -21.68
C GLU A 2 -24.50 5.12 -21.32
N SER A 3 -24.34 4.78 -20.03
CA SER A 3 -23.17 4.05 -19.53
C SER A 3 -23.23 2.58 -19.96
N LEU A 4 -22.18 2.10 -20.64
CA LEU A 4 -22.02 0.69 -21.04
C LEU A 4 -21.33 -0.17 -19.97
N ARG A 5 -21.13 0.37 -18.76
CA ARG A 5 -20.58 -0.41 -17.64
C ARG A 5 -21.58 -1.49 -17.24
N ARG A 6 -21.09 -2.72 -17.06
CA ARG A 6 -21.94 -3.87 -16.73
C ARG A 6 -22.82 -3.59 -15.50
N GLU A 7 -22.30 -2.95 -14.47
CA GLU A 7 -23.07 -2.64 -13.25
C GLU A 7 -24.24 -1.68 -13.51
N ASP A 8 -24.07 -0.73 -14.44
CA ASP A 8 -25.10 0.25 -14.77
C ASP A 8 -26.18 -0.37 -15.67
N VAL A 9 -25.78 -1.18 -16.67
CA VAL A 9 -26.70 -1.88 -17.57
C VAL A 9 -27.46 -3.02 -16.87
N ILE A 10 -26.89 -3.64 -15.83
CA ILE A 10 -27.63 -4.60 -14.98
C ILE A 10 -28.81 -3.91 -14.26
N ARG A 11 -28.65 -2.64 -13.86
CA ARG A 11 -29.68 -1.90 -13.14
C ARG A 11 -30.78 -1.39 -14.08
N SER A 12 -30.41 -0.94 -15.27
CA SER A 12 -31.38 -0.42 -16.25
C SER A 12 -32.03 -1.53 -17.09
N GLU A 13 -31.23 -2.48 -17.58
CA GLU A 13 -31.64 -3.47 -18.60
C GLU A 13 -31.07 -4.87 -18.35
N PRO A 14 -31.49 -5.54 -17.25
CA PRO A 14 -30.96 -6.86 -16.87
C PRO A 14 -31.24 -7.97 -17.90
N ARG A 15 -32.29 -7.83 -18.72
CA ARG A 15 -32.61 -8.78 -19.81
C ARG A 15 -31.56 -8.74 -20.93
N LEU A 16 -31.02 -7.56 -21.21
CA LEU A 16 -30.00 -7.34 -22.23
C LEU A 16 -28.68 -8.01 -21.82
N VAL A 17 -28.31 -7.90 -20.54
CA VAL A 17 -27.14 -8.58 -19.96
C VAL A 17 -27.27 -10.10 -20.04
N ARG A 18 -28.46 -10.63 -19.75
CA ARG A 18 -28.72 -12.07 -19.81
C ARG A 18 -28.71 -12.61 -21.25
N ALA A 19 -29.19 -11.82 -22.22
CA ALA A 19 -29.10 -12.17 -23.64
C ALA A 19 -27.65 -12.19 -24.13
N ALA A 20 -26.85 -11.20 -23.71
CA ALA A 20 -25.42 -11.15 -24.02
C ALA A 20 -24.64 -12.33 -23.43
N ASP A 21 -24.93 -12.71 -22.18
CA ASP A 21 -24.32 -13.89 -21.56
C ASP A 21 -24.71 -15.19 -22.31
N LYS A 22 -25.95 -15.30 -22.82
CA LYS A 22 -26.40 -16.47 -23.58
C LYS A 22 -25.78 -16.55 -24.98
N LEU A 23 -25.68 -15.43 -25.69
CA LEU A 23 -25.27 -15.38 -27.10
C LEU A 23 -23.76 -15.23 -27.29
N PHE A 24 -23.08 -14.54 -26.37
CA PHE A 24 -21.66 -14.20 -26.47
C PHE A 24 -20.84 -14.68 -25.26
N GLY A 25 -21.47 -15.37 -24.31
CA GLY A 25 -20.83 -15.91 -23.11
C GLY A 25 -20.54 -14.88 -22.01
N ALA A 26 -20.50 -13.59 -22.34
CA ALA A 26 -20.35 -12.50 -21.38
C ALA A 26 -20.82 -11.15 -21.97
N TRP A 27 -21.41 -10.26 -21.15
CA TRP A 27 -21.74 -8.86 -21.51
C TRP A 27 -20.63 -8.15 -22.30
N ARG A 28 -19.38 -8.26 -21.82
CA ARG A 28 -18.21 -7.65 -22.46
C ARG A 28 -17.96 -8.14 -23.90
N HIS A 29 -18.26 -9.39 -24.22
CA HIS A 29 -18.05 -9.92 -25.57
C HIS A 29 -19.13 -9.43 -26.53
N ALA A 30 -20.36 -9.27 -26.06
CA ALA A 30 -21.44 -8.69 -26.85
C ALA A 30 -21.15 -7.21 -27.18
N VAL A 31 -20.66 -6.43 -26.20
CA VAL A 31 -20.27 -5.03 -26.40
C VAL A 31 -19.09 -4.90 -27.37
N ALA A 32 -18.09 -5.78 -27.26
CA ALA A 32 -16.96 -5.82 -28.19
C ALA A 32 -17.37 -6.27 -29.61
N ALA A 33 -18.26 -7.27 -29.73
CA ALA A 33 -18.81 -7.71 -31.02
C ALA A 33 -19.68 -6.63 -31.69
N ALA A 34 -20.29 -5.76 -30.89
CA ALA A 34 -21.02 -4.58 -31.36
C ALA A 34 -20.11 -3.38 -31.70
N GLY A 35 -18.79 -3.53 -31.60
CA GLY A 35 -17.82 -2.49 -31.97
C GLY A 35 -17.55 -1.44 -30.89
N PHE A 36 -18.00 -1.65 -29.65
CA PHE A 36 -17.78 -0.73 -28.54
C PHE A 36 -16.59 -1.16 -27.65
N ILE A 37 -15.83 -0.19 -27.14
CA ILE A 37 -14.71 -0.42 -26.21
C ILE A 37 -15.27 -0.62 -24.80
N VAL A 38 -14.97 -1.77 -24.17
CA VAL A 38 -15.45 -2.10 -22.82
C VAL A 38 -14.55 -1.46 -21.75
N PRO A 39 -15.09 -0.63 -20.83
CA PRO A 39 -14.32 -0.13 -19.69
C PRO A 39 -13.96 -1.29 -18.76
N GLY A 40 -12.67 -1.55 -18.57
CA GLY A 40 -12.15 -2.58 -17.64
C GLY A 40 -11.47 -3.79 -18.28
N ASN A 41 -11.37 -3.87 -19.61
CA ASN A 41 -10.61 -4.93 -20.30
C ASN A 41 -9.43 -4.38 -21.11
N GLN A 42 -8.86 -3.23 -20.73
CA GLN A 42 -7.66 -2.76 -21.39
C GLN A 42 -6.50 -3.61 -20.85
N ARG A 43 -6.16 -4.67 -21.59
CA ARG A 43 -4.83 -5.26 -21.50
C ARG A 43 -3.88 -4.15 -21.89
N TRP A 44 -3.29 -3.51 -20.89
CA TRP A 44 -2.30 -2.48 -21.11
C TRP A 44 -1.07 -3.14 -21.71
N ASP A 45 -0.75 -2.69 -22.90
CA ASP A 45 0.54 -2.86 -23.55
C ASP A 45 1.11 -1.46 -23.84
N GLU A 46 2.38 -1.39 -24.25
CA GLU A 46 3.01 -0.09 -24.50
C GLU A 46 2.22 0.74 -25.53
N SER A 47 1.68 0.11 -26.58
CA SER A 47 0.97 0.81 -27.66
C SER A 47 -0.37 1.39 -27.21
N SER A 48 -1.16 0.65 -26.43
CA SER A 48 -2.44 1.09 -25.89
C SER A 48 -2.29 2.18 -24.83
N ILE A 49 -1.23 2.13 -24.01
CA ILE A 49 -0.92 3.20 -23.05
C ILE A 49 -0.61 4.51 -23.79
N LEU A 50 0.30 4.47 -24.78
CA LEU A 50 0.68 5.65 -25.56
C LEU A 50 -0.52 6.18 -26.37
N GLY A 51 -1.32 5.28 -26.94
CA GLY A 51 -2.54 5.63 -27.66
C GLY A 51 -3.56 6.37 -26.79
N GLU A 52 -3.75 5.92 -25.55
CA GLU A 52 -4.65 6.57 -24.59
C GLU A 52 -4.12 7.96 -24.16
N ILE A 53 -2.82 8.07 -23.88
CA ILE A 53 -2.17 9.36 -23.56
C ILE A 53 -2.38 10.37 -24.70
N LEU A 54 -2.14 9.94 -25.95
CA LEU A 54 -2.33 10.78 -27.13
C LEU A 54 -3.79 11.10 -27.41
N ALA A 55 -4.72 10.18 -27.10
CA ALA A 55 -6.15 10.44 -27.22
C ALA A 55 -6.59 11.52 -26.22
N LEU A 56 -6.19 11.41 -24.95
CA LEU A 56 -6.44 12.42 -23.92
C LEU A 56 -5.82 13.77 -24.30
N HIS A 57 -4.60 13.78 -24.84
CA HIS A 57 -3.95 15.01 -25.31
C HIS A 57 -4.76 15.70 -26.42
N ARG A 58 -5.18 14.94 -27.45
CA ARG A 58 -5.97 15.46 -28.57
C ARG A 58 -7.35 15.98 -28.15
N GLN A 59 -7.92 15.41 -27.09
CA GLN A 59 -9.19 15.85 -26.51
C GLN A 59 -9.05 17.10 -25.63
N GLY A 60 -7.83 17.61 -25.41
CA GLY A 60 -7.56 18.70 -24.48
C GLY A 60 -7.79 18.33 -23.01
N ALA A 61 -7.87 17.02 -22.70
CA ALA A 61 -8.04 16.55 -21.34
C ALA A 61 -6.74 16.78 -20.53
N PRO A 62 -6.84 17.09 -19.23
CA PRO A 62 -5.67 17.33 -18.39
C PRO A 62 -4.84 16.05 -18.21
N LEU A 63 -3.59 16.07 -18.69
CA LEU A 63 -2.63 14.96 -18.57
C LEU A 63 -1.76 15.00 -17.31
N ALA A 64 -1.96 16.00 -16.46
CA ALA A 64 -1.27 16.06 -15.18
C ALA A 64 -1.62 14.83 -14.34
N LEU A 65 -0.61 14.20 -13.73
CA LEU A 65 -0.75 12.95 -12.98
C LEU A 65 -1.96 12.92 -12.02
N ALA A 66 -2.21 14.02 -11.31
CA ALA A 66 -3.31 14.15 -10.35
C ALA A 66 -4.72 14.21 -10.99
N ARG A 67 -4.82 14.32 -12.31
CA ARG A 67 -6.06 14.51 -13.09
C ARG A 67 -6.35 13.37 -14.06
N VAL A 68 -5.45 12.39 -14.15
CA VAL A 68 -5.55 11.22 -15.05
C VAL A 68 -6.09 10.01 -14.28
N PRO A 69 -6.88 9.11 -14.90
CA PRO A 69 -7.35 7.89 -14.24
C PRO A 69 -6.20 7.03 -13.70
N ARG A 70 -6.36 6.57 -12.45
CA ARG A 70 -5.34 5.78 -11.74
C ARG A 70 -4.88 4.55 -12.51
N ALA A 71 -5.81 3.83 -13.15
CA ALA A 71 -5.49 2.63 -13.92
C ALA A 71 -4.49 2.89 -15.07
N LEU A 72 -4.62 4.01 -15.79
CA LEU A 72 -3.69 4.40 -16.84
C LEU A 72 -2.32 4.77 -16.26
N THR A 73 -2.30 5.47 -15.13
CA THR A 73 -1.04 5.86 -14.47
C THR A 73 -0.27 4.65 -13.92
N GLU A 74 -0.97 3.67 -13.31
CA GLU A 74 -0.35 2.45 -12.81
C GLU A 74 0.20 1.60 -13.96
N ALA A 75 -0.56 1.45 -15.05
CA ALA A 75 -0.09 0.78 -16.25
C ALA A 75 1.15 1.44 -16.86
N ALA A 76 1.13 2.77 -17.02
CA ALA A 76 2.26 3.52 -17.53
C ALA A 76 3.51 3.38 -16.65
N VAL A 77 3.36 3.37 -15.32
CA VAL A 77 4.47 3.13 -14.39
C VAL A 77 5.01 1.70 -14.52
N MET A 78 4.14 0.69 -14.68
CA MET A 78 4.59 -0.70 -14.86
C MET A 78 5.38 -0.92 -16.16
N HIS A 79 4.99 -0.27 -17.26
CA HIS A 79 5.63 -0.47 -18.57
C HIS A 79 6.82 0.47 -18.83
N PHE A 80 6.74 1.74 -18.40
CA PHE A 80 7.73 2.76 -18.71
C PHE A 80 8.54 3.23 -17.48
N GLY A 81 8.28 2.63 -16.32
CA GLY A 81 8.91 2.94 -15.03
C GLY A 81 8.35 4.18 -14.34
N THR A 82 8.05 5.25 -15.09
CA THR A 82 7.47 6.49 -14.54
C THR A 82 6.44 7.09 -15.49
N TRP A 83 5.49 7.86 -14.95
CA TRP A 83 4.52 8.62 -15.75
C TRP A 83 5.20 9.64 -16.69
N ARG A 84 6.28 10.28 -16.22
CA ARG A 84 7.13 11.15 -17.05
C ARG A 84 7.62 10.43 -18.29
N SER A 85 8.23 9.26 -18.10
CA SER A 85 8.78 8.43 -19.19
C SER A 85 7.69 8.04 -20.21
N ALA A 86 6.49 7.69 -19.74
CA ALA A 86 5.37 7.38 -20.62
C ALA A 86 4.91 8.59 -21.46
N ILE A 87 4.83 9.78 -20.85
CA ILE A 87 4.47 11.02 -21.54
C ILE A 87 5.54 11.42 -22.58
N GLU A 88 6.81 11.34 -22.20
CA GLU A 88 7.94 11.62 -23.10
C GLU A 88 8.00 10.59 -24.25
N ARG A 89 7.69 9.32 -23.98
CA ARG A 89 7.60 8.27 -25.01
C ARG A 89 6.42 8.49 -25.96
N ALA A 90 5.35 9.14 -25.50
CA ALA A 90 4.25 9.58 -26.35
C ALA A 90 4.63 10.82 -27.20
N GLY A 91 5.85 11.33 -27.10
CA GLY A 91 6.32 12.50 -27.84
C GLY A 91 5.82 13.82 -27.26
N LEU A 92 5.34 13.83 -26.03
CA LEU A 92 4.82 15.01 -25.36
C LEU A 92 5.84 15.54 -24.35
N ASP A 93 5.92 16.87 -24.22
CA ASP A 93 6.73 17.50 -23.18
C ASP A 93 6.02 17.38 -21.82
N TYR A 94 6.56 16.54 -20.94
CA TYR A 94 6.05 16.37 -19.59
C TYR A 94 6.09 17.66 -18.76
N ASP A 95 7.06 18.53 -19.02
CA ASP A 95 7.19 19.78 -18.27
C ASP A 95 6.11 20.80 -18.63
N ALA A 96 5.54 20.72 -19.83
CA ALA A 96 4.36 21.48 -20.23
C ALA A 96 3.04 20.90 -19.68
N ILE A 97 3.02 19.61 -19.32
CA ILE A 97 1.80 18.88 -18.93
C ILE A 97 1.52 18.94 -17.42
N ARG A 98 2.55 18.92 -16.59
CA ARG A 98 2.38 18.88 -15.13
C ARG A 98 1.84 20.20 -14.59
N LEU A 99 0.97 20.12 -13.58
CA LEU A 99 0.37 21.29 -12.91
C LEU A 99 1.41 22.23 -12.29
N ARG A 100 2.57 21.68 -11.92
CA ARG A 100 3.59 22.41 -11.18
C ARG A 100 4.88 22.41 -11.97
N ARG A 101 5.20 23.55 -12.60
CA ARG A 101 6.47 23.78 -13.32
C ARG A 101 7.68 23.62 -12.39
N ARG A 102 8.78 23.07 -12.93
CA ARG A 102 10.09 22.87 -12.28
C ARG A 102 10.84 24.12 -12.62
N LYS A 103 11.31 24.76 -11.58
CA LYS A 103 12.14 25.94 -11.73
C LYS A 103 13.56 25.46 -11.99
N SER A 104 14.24 26.17 -12.87
CA SER A 104 15.68 26.01 -13.05
C SER A 104 16.40 26.32 -11.73
N ARG A 105 17.64 25.85 -11.63
CA ARG A 105 18.50 26.12 -10.47
C ARG A 105 18.54 27.62 -10.14
N ASP A 106 18.75 28.47 -11.14
CA ASP A 106 18.83 29.93 -10.96
C ASP A 106 17.50 30.57 -10.57
N GLU A 107 16.37 30.09 -11.12
CA GLU A 107 15.05 30.54 -10.71
C GLU A 107 14.75 30.20 -9.24
N ILE A 108 15.17 29.02 -8.77
CA ILE A 108 15.02 28.64 -7.36
C ILE A 108 15.82 29.61 -6.48
N LEU A 109 17.09 29.86 -6.81
CA LEU A 109 17.94 30.78 -6.05
C LEU A 109 17.39 32.21 -6.06
N ALA A 110 16.93 32.70 -7.22
CA ALA A 110 16.35 34.03 -7.35
C ALA A 110 15.09 34.20 -6.48
N LEU A 111 14.22 33.18 -6.42
CA LEU A 111 13.04 33.22 -5.57
C LEU A 111 13.35 33.12 -4.08
N ILE A 112 14.37 32.34 -3.70
CA ILE A 112 14.85 32.30 -2.31
C ILE A 112 15.36 33.69 -1.90
N ARG A 113 16.15 34.36 -2.75
CA ARG A 113 16.63 35.73 -2.52
C ARG A 113 15.49 36.73 -2.42
N ALA A 114 14.54 36.68 -3.35
CA ALA A 114 13.38 37.56 -3.36
C ALA A 114 12.54 37.39 -2.09
N GLY A 115 12.31 36.14 -1.68
CA GLY A 115 11.59 35.80 -0.45
C GLY A 115 12.30 36.33 0.81
N ALA A 116 13.61 36.12 0.92
CA ALA A 116 14.42 36.65 2.02
C ALA A 116 14.41 38.19 2.06
N GLY A 117 14.43 38.85 0.90
CA GLY A 117 14.36 40.32 0.79
C GLY A 117 13.07 40.93 1.33
N THR A 118 12.01 40.15 1.54
CA THR A 118 10.76 40.63 2.18
C THR A 118 10.87 40.79 3.69
N GLY A 119 11.94 40.29 4.32
CA GLY A 119 12.11 40.26 5.77
C GLY A 119 11.24 39.20 6.49
N ARG A 120 10.42 38.43 5.75
CA ARG A 120 9.69 37.28 6.29
C ARG A 120 10.67 36.14 6.58
N MET A 121 10.32 35.27 7.53
CA MET A 121 11.12 34.10 7.87
C MET A 121 10.28 32.82 7.82
N GLY A 122 10.94 31.70 7.52
CA GLY A 122 10.34 30.37 7.59
C GLY A 122 9.70 29.91 6.29
N ILE A 123 9.03 28.75 6.37
CA ILE A 123 8.44 28.06 5.22
C ILE A 123 6.91 28.09 5.33
N GLY A 124 6.21 28.45 4.26
CA GLY A 124 4.75 28.41 4.20
C GLY A 124 4.13 29.63 3.54
N PRO A 125 2.80 29.82 3.66
CA PRO A 125 2.09 30.95 3.05
C PRO A 125 2.59 32.33 3.50
N GLU A 126 3.03 32.42 4.77
CA GLU A 126 3.54 33.66 5.37
C GLU A 126 5.07 33.67 5.52
N GLY A 127 5.75 32.61 5.08
CA GLY A 127 7.20 32.47 5.17
C GLY A 127 7.95 33.16 4.04
N ALA A 128 9.28 33.31 4.19
CA ALA A 128 10.16 33.73 3.10
C ALA A 128 10.16 32.73 1.94
N ILE A 129 9.95 31.45 2.24
CA ILE A 129 9.98 30.37 1.23
C ILE A 129 8.62 29.66 1.23
N SER A 130 7.94 29.64 0.09
CA SER A 130 6.71 28.83 -0.02
C SER A 130 7.01 27.33 0.16
N ALA A 131 6.07 26.56 0.72
CA ALA A 131 6.23 25.12 0.90
C ALA A 131 6.64 24.42 -0.40
N GLY A 132 5.99 24.80 -1.50
CA GLY A 132 6.35 24.28 -2.80
C GLY A 132 7.80 24.62 -3.18
N LEU A 133 8.21 25.88 -3.08
CA LEU A 133 9.58 26.26 -3.43
C LEU A 133 10.61 25.48 -2.60
N ALA A 134 10.31 25.23 -1.33
CA ALA A 134 11.15 24.41 -0.47
C ALA A 134 11.30 22.97 -0.98
N ASP A 135 10.23 22.35 -1.48
CA ASP A 135 10.30 20.99 -2.05
C ASP A 135 11.21 20.94 -3.28
N GLN A 136 11.03 21.88 -4.22
CA GLN A 136 11.87 21.95 -5.42
C GLN A 136 13.33 22.24 -5.07
N ALA A 137 13.58 23.07 -4.05
CA ALA A 137 14.93 23.34 -3.57
C ALA A 137 15.58 22.10 -2.94
N ARG A 138 14.83 21.28 -2.18
CA ARG A 138 15.35 20.01 -1.64
C ARG A 138 15.67 19.00 -2.74
N GLU A 139 14.81 18.90 -3.76
CA GLU A 139 15.05 18.02 -4.91
C GLU A 139 16.33 18.41 -5.68
N GLU A 140 16.57 19.71 -5.86
CA GLU A 140 17.68 20.21 -6.69
C GLU A 140 19.01 20.32 -5.92
N PHE A 141 18.99 20.71 -4.64
CA PHE A 141 20.19 20.96 -3.83
C PHE A 141 20.39 19.93 -2.71
N GLY A 142 19.56 18.89 -2.66
CA GLY A 142 19.54 17.85 -1.63
C GLY A 142 18.87 18.28 -0.32
N ASN A 143 19.10 19.51 0.14
CA ASN A 143 18.41 20.09 1.29
C ASN A 143 18.21 21.61 1.16
N LEU A 144 17.30 22.15 1.97
CA LEU A 144 16.93 23.56 1.88
C LEU A 144 18.03 24.51 2.35
N SER A 145 18.83 24.13 3.36
CA SER A 145 19.93 24.97 3.85
C SER A 145 20.99 25.17 2.77
N ALA A 146 21.37 24.10 2.06
CA ALA A 146 22.30 24.17 0.94
C ALA A 146 21.78 25.07 -0.21
N ALA A 147 20.47 25.04 -0.48
CA ALA A 147 19.87 25.95 -1.46
C ALA A 147 19.93 27.43 -1.02
N ILE A 148 19.74 27.71 0.28
CA ILE A 148 19.84 29.06 0.84
C ILE A 148 21.29 29.56 0.83
N GLU A 149 22.24 28.71 1.19
CA GLU A 149 23.68 29.02 1.11
C GLU A 149 24.12 29.26 -0.33
N ALA A 150 23.66 28.45 -1.29
CA ALA A 150 23.90 28.66 -2.72
C ALA A 150 23.25 29.96 -3.24
N ALA A 151 22.20 30.45 -2.55
CA ALA A 151 21.61 31.75 -2.82
C ALA A 151 22.46 32.91 -2.25
N GLY A 152 23.53 32.63 -1.51
CA GLY A 152 24.40 33.63 -0.88
C GLY A 152 23.84 34.18 0.44
N LEU A 153 22.97 33.42 1.11
CA LEU A 153 22.27 33.83 2.32
C LEU A 153 22.62 32.90 3.48
N ASP A 154 22.57 33.41 4.72
CA ASP A 154 22.64 32.56 5.91
C ASP A 154 21.27 31.88 6.14
N PRO A 155 21.19 30.53 6.20
CA PRO A 155 19.96 29.83 6.57
C PRO A 155 19.31 30.34 7.85
N GLY A 156 20.08 30.83 8.83
CA GLY A 156 19.57 31.40 10.07
C GLY A 156 18.83 32.74 9.90
N GLN A 157 19.01 33.45 8.78
CA GLN A 157 18.33 34.71 8.46
C GLN A 157 17.04 34.50 7.66
N VAL A 158 16.93 33.36 6.97
CA VAL A 158 15.79 33.06 6.06
C VAL A 158 14.83 32.05 6.69
N MET A 159 15.36 31.11 7.47
CA MET A 159 14.58 30.11 8.18
C MET A 159 14.37 30.53 9.64
N VAL A 160 13.21 30.20 10.19
CA VAL A 160 13.02 30.20 11.64
C VAL A 160 13.78 29.01 12.22
N VAL A 161 15.10 29.18 12.39
CA VAL A 161 15.91 28.24 13.14
C VAL A 161 15.72 28.60 14.60
N ARG A 162 14.85 27.86 15.29
CA ARG A 162 14.79 27.93 16.76
C ARG A 162 16.12 27.38 17.28
N ARG A 163 17.09 28.27 17.51
CA ARG A 163 18.39 27.94 18.07
C ARG A 163 18.20 27.82 19.58
N TYR A 164 18.28 26.60 20.06
CA TYR A 164 18.30 26.34 21.50
C TYR A 164 19.71 26.58 22.01
N THR A 165 19.83 27.30 23.13
CA THR A 165 20.98 27.10 24.02
C THR A 165 20.88 25.72 24.67
N ASP A 166 21.98 25.17 25.18
CA ASP A 166 21.96 23.87 25.86
C ASP A 166 20.92 23.85 27.01
N ASP A 167 20.79 24.96 27.75
CA ASP A 167 19.80 25.11 28.83
C ASP A 167 18.35 25.18 28.31
N GLN A 168 18.11 25.94 27.25
CA GLN A 168 16.78 26.06 26.65
C GLN A 168 16.32 24.73 26.03
N PHE A 169 17.25 24.03 25.36
CA PHE A 169 17.01 22.70 24.81
C PHE A 169 16.62 21.74 25.93
N ALA A 170 17.42 21.69 27.00
CA ALA A 170 17.18 20.81 28.14
C ALA A 170 15.83 21.10 28.82
N ALA A 171 15.50 22.38 29.02
CA ALA A 171 14.24 22.79 29.62
C ALA A 171 13.04 22.39 28.75
N GLU A 172 13.11 22.61 27.43
CA GLU A 172 12.02 22.24 26.52
C GLU A 172 11.86 20.73 26.36
N LEU A 173 12.95 19.97 26.30
CA LEU A 173 12.86 18.50 26.20
C LEU A 173 12.27 17.88 27.46
N ARG A 174 12.66 18.37 28.66
CA ARG A 174 12.05 17.95 29.92
C ARG A 174 10.59 18.36 30.03
N LYS A 175 10.23 19.55 29.55
CA LYS A 175 8.83 20.00 29.49
C LYS A 175 8.01 19.08 28.58
N LEU A 176 8.51 18.80 27.38
CA LEU A 176 7.85 17.94 26.40
C LEU A 176 7.62 16.52 26.93
N ALA A 177 8.64 15.94 27.57
CA ALA A 177 8.53 14.61 28.17
C ALA A 177 7.47 14.55 29.30
N ARG A 178 7.33 15.63 30.09
CA ARG A 178 6.30 15.73 31.14
C ARG A 178 4.89 15.94 30.58
N GLU A 179 4.74 16.82 29.60
CA GLU A 179 3.43 17.16 29.01
C GLU A 179 2.92 16.07 28.07
N ARG A 180 3.82 15.33 27.42
CA ARG A 180 3.48 14.27 26.47
C ARG A 180 4.29 13.00 26.75
N PRO A 181 4.00 12.31 27.86
CA PRO A 181 4.76 11.13 28.28
C PRO A 181 4.69 9.97 27.29
N GLU A 182 3.68 9.91 26.42
CA GLU A 182 3.49 8.83 25.43
C GLU A 182 4.03 9.19 24.04
N MET A 183 4.46 10.43 23.81
CA MET A 183 4.92 10.89 22.50
C MET A 183 6.14 10.11 22.03
N THR A 184 6.04 9.50 20.86
CA THR A 184 7.10 8.63 20.34
C THR A 184 8.34 9.42 19.93
N LEU A 185 9.51 8.78 20.00
CA LEU A 185 10.77 9.40 19.57
C LEU A 185 10.75 9.83 18.10
N THR A 186 9.99 9.13 17.24
CA THR A 186 9.79 9.47 15.84
C THR A 186 9.04 10.79 15.67
N GLU A 187 7.96 10.97 16.42
CA GLU A 187 7.19 12.22 16.41
C GLU A 187 8.03 13.39 16.92
N VAL A 188 8.87 13.16 17.94
CA VAL A 188 9.80 14.18 18.44
C VAL A 188 10.84 14.52 17.38
N GLY A 189 11.38 13.51 16.68
CA GLY A 189 12.35 13.67 15.59
C GLY A 189 11.87 14.60 14.47
N ALA A 190 10.56 14.63 14.20
CA ALA A 190 9.97 15.53 13.20
C ALA A 190 9.92 17.01 13.62
N THR A 191 10.20 17.34 14.87
CA THR A 191 10.17 18.72 15.41
C THR A 191 11.54 19.40 15.36
N SER A 192 11.59 20.73 15.54
CA SER A 192 12.86 21.46 15.68
C SER A 192 13.71 20.97 16.85
N LEU A 193 13.07 20.54 17.94
CA LEU A 193 13.72 19.98 19.13
C LEU A 193 14.38 18.63 18.80
N GLY A 194 13.70 17.76 18.05
CA GLY A 194 14.25 16.49 17.59
C GLY A 194 15.41 16.63 16.60
N HIS A 195 15.34 17.64 15.72
CA HIS A 195 16.46 17.98 14.83
C HIS A 195 17.67 18.47 15.62
N HIS A 196 17.47 19.33 16.62
CA HIS A 196 18.55 19.78 17.50
C HIS A 196 19.16 18.60 18.29
N ALA A 197 18.32 17.72 18.85
CA ALA A 197 18.76 16.52 19.55
C ALA A 197 19.62 15.61 18.66
N THR A 198 19.19 15.37 17.43
CA THR A 198 19.92 14.56 16.45
C THR A 198 21.26 15.21 16.08
N LYS A 199 21.29 16.52 15.83
CA LYS A 199 22.52 17.24 15.46
C LYS A 199 23.56 17.26 16.59
N ARG A 200 23.11 17.43 17.85
CA ARG A 200 23.99 17.64 19.01
C ARG A 200 24.37 16.35 19.74
N PHE A 201 23.49 15.36 19.76
CA PHE A 201 23.62 14.12 20.53
C PHE A 201 23.51 12.86 19.65
N GLY A 202 23.30 12.99 18.34
CA GLY A 202 23.17 11.87 17.39
C GLY A 202 21.77 11.26 17.31
N SER A 203 20.96 11.38 18.36
CA SER A 203 19.55 10.96 18.33
C SER A 203 18.73 11.60 19.46
N VAL A 204 17.40 11.63 19.31
CA VAL A 204 16.48 12.04 20.38
C VAL A 204 16.66 11.19 21.63
N ARG A 205 16.88 9.87 21.47
CA ARG A 205 17.12 8.95 22.58
C ARG A 205 18.40 9.26 23.34
N ALA A 206 19.49 9.56 22.61
CA ALA A 206 20.77 9.92 23.23
C ALA A 206 20.67 11.26 23.98
N ALA A 207 19.94 12.23 23.41
CA ALA A 207 19.69 13.50 24.09
C ALA A 207 18.85 13.33 25.37
N ALA A 208 17.79 12.52 25.32
CA ALA A 208 16.97 12.21 26.49
C ALA A 208 17.80 11.53 27.60
N ALA A 209 18.62 10.54 27.25
CA ALA A 209 19.53 9.87 28.19
C ALA A 209 20.57 10.83 28.80
N ALA A 210 21.19 11.68 27.98
CA ALA A 210 22.15 12.69 28.44
C ALA A 210 21.52 13.73 29.38
N LEU A 211 20.21 13.91 29.34
CA LEU A 211 19.44 14.83 30.19
C LEU A 211 18.72 14.12 31.34
N GLU A 212 19.01 12.83 31.54
CA GLU A 212 18.44 11.96 32.58
C GLU A 212 16.91 11.77 32.46
N ILE A 213 16.38 11.86 31.25
CA ILE A 213 14.97 11.60 30.92
C ILE A 213 14.82 10.12 30.58
N ASN A 214 14.84 9.25 31.58
CA ASN A 214 14.91 7.79 31.38
C ASN A 214 13.54 7.12 31.14
N ASP A 215 12.44 7.73 31.60
CA ASP A 215 11.08 7.15 31.54
C ASP A 215 10.24 7.62 30.34
N TRP A 216 10.90 8.00 29.23
CA TRP A 216 10.23 8.58 28.06
C TRP A 216 10.75 7.99 26.73
N PRO A 217 9.87 7.57 25.81
CA PRO A 217 8.42 7.51 25.93
C PRO A 217 7.94 6.43 26.90
N ARG A 218 6.92 6.76 27.68
CA ARG A 218 6.22 5.83 28.56
C ARG A 218 5.54 4.78 27.68
N GLN A 219 6.00 3.53 27.80
CA GLN A 219 5.37 2.43 27.09
C GLN A 219 4.03 2.10 27.74
N VAL A 220 2.93 2.45 27.05
CA VAL A 220 1.61 1.93 27.40
C VAL A 220 1.53 0.50 26.84
N HIS A 221 1.92 -0.48 27.66
CA HIS A 221 1.63 -1.87 27.38
C HIS A 221 0.14 -2.10 27.59
N VAL A 222 -0.65 -1.99 26.52
CA VAL A 222 -2.02 -2.49 26.56
C VAL A 222 -1.93 -4.00 26.68
N ALA A 223 -2.21 -4.52 27.87
CA ALA A 223 -2.15 -5.96 28.15
C ALA A 223 -2.95 -6.72 27.08
N LEU A 224 -2.33 -7.76 26.51
CA LEU A 224 -3.04 -8.65 25.60
C LEU A 224 -4.22 -9.28 26.33
N PRO A 225 -5.35 -9.48 25.64
CA PRO A 225 -6.53 -10.08 26.25
C PRO A 225 -6.17 -11.45 26.78
N SER A 226 -6.68 -11.76 27.97
CA SER A 226 -6.59 -13.09 28.58
C SER A 226 -7.21 -14.15 27.67
N ARG A 227 -6.94 -15.42 27.97
CA ARG A 227 -7.48 -16.54 27.22
C ARG A 227 -9.01 -16.47 27.09
N ASP A 228 -9.71 -16.09 28.15
CA ASP A 228 -11.19 -16.02 28.16
C ASP A 228 -11.70 -14.77 27.44
N GLU A 229 -11.03 -13.63 27.57
CA GLU A 229 -11.36 -12.41 26.82
C GLU A 229 -11.19 -12.62 25.31
N VAL A 230 -10.20 -13.42 24.88
CA VAL A 230 -10.06 -13.81 23.48
C VAL A 230 -11.26 -14.62 23.01
N LEU A 231 -11.71 -15.63 23.79
CA LEU A 231 -12.86 -16.44 23.43
C LEU A 231 -14.15 -15.61 23.33
N VAL A 232 -14.38 -14.74 24.33
CA VAL A 232 -15.51 -13.82 24.34
C VAL A 232 -15.45 -12.86 23.14
N GLY A 233 -14.27 -12.30 22.85
CA GLY A 233 -14.07 -11.39 21.72
C GLY A 233 -14.30 -12.06 20.37
N VAL A 234 -13.79 -13.28 20.20
CA VAL A 234 -14.00 -14.11 19.00
C VAL A 234 -15.49 -14.45 18.81
N GLN A 235 -16.19 -14.85 19.87
CA GLN A 235 -17.63 -15.13 19.84
C GLN A 235 -18.47 -13.87 19.56
N GLN A 236 -18.10 -12.75 20.16
CA GLN A 236 -18.78 -11.47 19.95
C GLN A 236 -18.65 -11.02 18.49
N ARG A 237 -17.43 -11.10 17.92
CA ARG A 237 -17.17 -10.77 16.51
C ARG A 237 -18.00 -11.62 15.55
N HIS A 238 -18.17 -12.90 15.86
CA HIS A 238 -19.03 -13.79 15.08
C HIS A 238 -20.51 -13.44 15.21
N ARG A 239 -21.00 -13.18 16.43
CA ARG A 239 -22.39 -12.76 16.67
C ARG A 239 -22.74 -11.44 15.98
N SER A 240 -21.79 -10.52 15.86
CA SER A 240 -22.01 -9.24 15.16
C SER A 240 -21.91 -9.35 13.64
N GLY A 241 -21.66 -10.54 13.09
CA GLY A 241 -21.51 -10.75 11.64
C GLY A 241 -20.24 -10.16 11.04
N ALA A 242 -19.27 -9.75 11.88
CA ALA A 242 -18.00 -9.24 11.40
C ALA A 242 -17.13 -10.37 10.80
N SER A 243 -16.27 -10.02 9.84
CA SER A 243 -15.48 -11.01 9.11
C SER A 243 -14.55 -11.79 10.04
N MET A 244 -14.63 -13.12 9.99
CA MET A 244 -13.73 -14.03 10.72
C MET A 244 -12.45 -14.35 9.91
N ARG A 245 -12.26 -13.72 8.73
CA ARG A 245 -11.04 -13.87 7.93
C ARG A 245 -9.89 -13.16 8.63
N LEU A 246 -8.76 -13.85 8.73
CA LEU A 246 -7.57 -13.36 9.45
C LEU A 246 -7.09 -11.98 8.95
N THR A 247 -7.13 -11.73 7.64
CA THR A 247 -6.72 -10.44 7.06
C THR A 247 -7.55 -9.28 7.60
N GLU A 248 -8.87 -9.44 7.66
CA GLU A 248 -9.79 -8.43 8.19
C GLU A 248 -9.63 -8.26 9.70
N VAL A 249 -9.41 -9.36 10.43
CA VAL A 249 -9.19 -9.33 11.89
C VAL A 249 -7.91 -8.57 12.25
N ILE A 250 -6.84 -8.71 11.46
CA ILE A 250 -5.58 -7.98 11.68
C ILE A 250 -5.77 -6.46 11.54
N HIS A 251 -6.61 -6.05 10.59
CA HIS A 251 -6.91 -4.64 10.36
C HIS A 251 -7.84 -4.07 11.43
N ASP A 252 -8.90 -4.81 11.78
CA ASP A 252 -9.94 -4.32 12.69
C ASP A 252 -9.54 -4.43 14.17
N ASP A 253 -8.89 -5.53 14.56
CA ASP A 253 -8.59 -5.82 15.96
C ASP A 253 -7.30 -6.66 16.10
N ARG A 254 -6.18 -5.97 15.92
CA ARG A 254 -4.85 -6.56 16.08
C ARG A 254 -4.58 -7.06 17.50
N ARG A 255 -5.24 -6.49 18.51
CA ARG A 255 -5.09 -6.89 19.91
C ARG A 255 -5.74 -8.25 20.17
N LEU A 256 -6.95 -8.48 19.64
CA LEU A 256 -7.62 -9.78 19.68
C LEU A 256 -6.81 -10.85 18.94
N MET A 257 -6.26 -10.52 17.76
CA MET A 257 -5.39 -11.42 17.00
C MET A 257 -4.15 -11.81 17.80
N ASN A 258 -3.42 -10.84 18.36
CA ASN A 258 -2.22 -11.11 19.14
C ASN A 258 -2.53 -11.97 20.39
N GLY A 259 -3.66 -11.74 21.05
CA GLY A 259 -4.14 -12.59 22.15
C GLY A 259 -4.45 -14.02 21.70
N ALA A 260 -5.10 -14.18 20.56
CA ALA A 260 -5.40 -15.50 19.97
C ALA A 260 -4.12 -16.29 19.67
N TYR A 261 -3.10 -15.65 19.12
CA TYR A 261 -1.80 -16.28 18.89
C TYR A 261 -1.10 -16.64 20.19
N LYS A 262 -1.10 -15.73 21.17
CA LYS A 262 -0.46 -15.97 22.47
C LYS A 262 -1.07 -17.17 23.21
N HIS A 263 -2.40 -17.31 23.20
CA HIS A 263 -3.09 -18.30 24.02
C HIS A 263 -3.47 -19.59 23.29
N PHE A 264 -3.62 -19.55 21.96
CA PHE A 264 -4.08 -20.69 21.15
C PHE A 264 -3.14 -21.04 20.00
N GLY A 265 -2.05 -20.29 19.81
CA GLY A 265 -1.05 -20.49 18.76
C GLY A 265 -1.48 -19.99 17.38
N THR A 266 -2.72 -20.26 16.98
CA THR A 266 -3.27 -19.81 15.69
C THR A 266 -4.69 -19.26 15.83
N TRP A 267 -5.08 -18.37 14.91
CA TRP A 267 -6.45 -17.87 14.81
C TRP A 267 -7.47 -19.02 14.66
N ARG A 268 -7.17 -20.04 13.86
CA ARG A 268 -8.05 -21.21 13.67
C ARG A 268 -8.24 -22.01 14.96
N SER A 269 -7.18 -22.18 15.74
CA SER A 269 -7.28 -22.83 17.06
C SER A 269 -8.16 -22.03 18.01
N ALA A 270 -8.10 -20.70 17.97
CA ALA A 270 -8.96 -19.83 18.76
C ALA A 270 -10.44 -19.92 18.30
N LEU A 271 -10.70 -19.97 16.99
CA LEU A 271 -12.06 -20.20 16.46
C LEU A 271 -12.63 -21.55 16.93
N ARG A 272 -11.82 -22.60 16.86
CA ARG A 272 -12.20 -23.94 17.33
C ARG A 272 -12.51 -23.94 18.83
N ALA A 273 -11.64 -23.32 19.63
CA ALA A 273 -11.83 -23.22 21.07
C ALA A 273 -13.06 -22.36 21.45
N ALA A 274 -13.41 -21.39 20.60
CA ALA A 274 -14.60 -20.55 20.75
C ALA A 274 -15.89 -21.22 20.25
N GLY A 275 -15.81 -22.44 19.69
CA GLY A 275 -16.96 -23.17 19.14
C GLY A 275 -17.49 -22.61 17.83
N ILE A 276 -16.69 -21.82 17.10
CA ILE A 276 -17.10 -21.23 15.83
C ILE A 276 -16.77 -22.20 14.69
N PRO A 277 -17.78 -22.64 13.92
CA PRO A 277 -17.52 -23.48 12.75
C PRO A 277 -16.79 -22.66 11.69
N PHE A 278 -15.71 -23.22 11.15
CA PHE A 278 -15.04 -22.69 9.96
C PHE A 278 -14.78 -23.84 9.00
N GLU A 279 -14.77 -23.55 7.69
CA GLU A 279 -14.39 -24.54 6.69
C GLU A 279 -12.92 -24.91 6.91
N GLU A 280 -12.70 -26.05 7.55
CA GLU A 280 -11.44 -26.75 7.51
C GLU A 280 -11.28 -27.30 6.08
N ALA A 281 -10.59 -26.56 5.21
CA ALA A 281 -9.97 -27.15 4.03
C ALA A 281 -8.85 -28.08 4.53
N PHE A 282 -9.24 -29.22 5.10
CA PHE A 282 -8.34 -30.21 5.64
C PHE A 282 -7.95 -31.16 4.52
N TRP A 283 -6.77 -30.95 3.98
CA TRP A 283 -6.13 -32.00 3.20
C TRP A 283 -5.34 -32.91 4.14
N GLY A 284 -5.98 -33.96 4.62
CA GLY A 284 -5.31 -35.09 5.24
C GLY A 284 -4.96 -36.16 4.21
N ARG A 285 -4.13 -37.13 4.62
CA ARG A 285 -3.80 -38.29 3.77
C ARG A 285 -5.06 -38.99 3.20
N PRO A 286 -6.15 -39.22 3.97
CA PRO A 286 -7.36 -39.83 3.41
C PRO A 286 -8.05 -38.97 2.33
N GLN A 287 -8.16 -37.66 2.56
CA GLN A 287 -8.84 -36.71 1.67
C GLN A 287 -8.08 -36.53 0.36
N VAL A 288 -6.75 -36.39 0.42
CA VAL A 288 -5.89 -36.32 -0.76
C VAL A 288 -6.03 -37.59 -1.61
N LYS A 289 -6.05 -38.77 -0.99
CA LYS A 289 -6.25 -40.04 -1.73
C LYS A 289 -7.63 -40.14 -2.36
N ALA A 290 -8.67 -39.71 -1.66
CA ALA A 290 -10.04 -39.70 -2.18
C ALA A 290 -10.16 -38.77 -3.40
N GLU A 291 -9.58 -37.57 -3.32
CA GLU A 291 -9.61 -36.62 -4.43
C GLU A 291 -8.80 -37.09 -5.64
N LEU A 292 -7.60 -37.65 -5.43
CA LEU A 292 -6.81 -38.21 -6.54
C LEU A 292 -7.56 -39.34 -7.26
N ARG A 293 -8.32 -40.17 -6.53
CA ARG A 293 -9.21 -41.20 -7.14
C ARG A 293 -10.37 -40.56 -7.88
N ALA A 294 -11.01 -39.55 -7.30
CA ALA A 294 -12.13 -38.85 -7.92
C ALA A 294 -11.72 -38.16 -9.23
N ARG A 295 -10.54 -37.52 -9.27
CA ARG A 295 -9.98 -36.95 -10.50
C ARG A 295 -9.75 -37.99 -11.58
N ARG A 296 -9.24 -39.17 -11.20
CA ARG A 296 -9.05 -40.28 -12.13
C ARG A 296 -10.37 -40.78 -12.70
N LEU A 297 -11.41 -40.89 -11.88
CA LEU A 297 -12.76 -41.27 -12.32
C LEU A 297 -13.40 -40.21 -13.23
N ARG A 298 -13.11 -38.93 -12.99
CA ARG A 298 -13.55 -37.80 -13.84
C ARG A 298 -12.72 -37.62 -15.12
N HIS A 299 -11.72 -38.46 -15.36
CA HIS A 299 -10.75 -38.31 -16.47
C HIS A 299 -10.00 -36.97 -16.46
N GLU A 300 -9.83 -36.37 -15.29
CA GLU A 300 -9.05 -35.15 -15.11
C GLU A 300 -7.55 -35.45 -15.05
N GLY A 301 -6.73 -34.45 -15.36
CA GLY A 301 -5.28 -34.58 -15.35
C GLY A 301 -4.74 -34.89 -13.95
N ILE A 302 -4.07 -36.05 -13.81
CA ILE A 302 -3.42 -36.50 -12.57
C ILE A 302 -1.90 -36.30 -12.56
N SER A 303 -1.35 -35.61 -13.57
CA SER A 303 0.06 -35.24 -13.59
C SER A 303 0.32 -34.07 -12.63
N ALA A 304 1.57 -33.91 -12.18
CA ALA A 304 1.97 -32.80 -11.31
C ALA A 304 1.59 -31.44 -11.91
N ALA A 305 1.93 -31.22 -13.19
CA ALA A 305 1.61 -29.98 -13.89
C ALA A 305 0.10 -29.72 -14.04
N ALA A 306 -0.71 -30.77 -14.23
CA ALA A 306 -2.16 -30.62 -14.29
C ALA A 306 -2.76 -30.29 -12.93
N ILE A 307 -2.32 -30.99 -11.87
CA ILE A 307 -2.83 -30.76 -10.51
C ILE A 307 -2.42 -29.36 -10.02
N GLU A 308 -1.17 -28.95 -10.24
CA GLU A 308 -0.68 -27.63 -9.83
C GLU A 308 -1.40 -26.48 -10.54
N ARG A 309 -1.71 -26.63 -11.82
CA ARG A 309 -2.47 -25.65 -12.60
C ARG A 309 -3.94 -25.60 -12.19
N ASP A 310 -4.58 -26.76 -12.05
CA ASP A 310 -6.03 -26.87 -11.92
C ASP A 310 -6.48 -26.79 -10.45
N ASP A 311 -5.64 -27.16 -9.48
CA ASP A 311 -5.90 -27.06 -8.04
C ASP A 311 -4.61 -26.96 -7.19
N PRO A 312 -4.08 -25.73 -7.03
CA PRO A 312 -2.89 -25.48 -6.25
C PRO A 312 -2.99 -25.91 -4.77
N ARG A 313 -4.20 -26.01 -4.22
CA ARG A 313 -4.41 -26.40 -2.82
C ARG A 313 -4.25 -27.91 -2.65
N LEU A 314 -4.80 -28.70 -3.57
CA LEU A 314 -4.54 -30.14 -3.64
C LEU A 314 -3.05 -30.41 -3.89
N TRP A 315 -2.40 -29.64 -4.76
CA TRP A 315 -0.95 -29.80 -5.00
C TRP A 315 -0.13 -29.59 -3.72
N SER A 316 -0.33 -28.46 -3.04
CA SER A 316 0.34 -28.16 -1.78
C SER A 316 0.11 -29.24 -0.72
N ALA A 317 -1.08 -29.82 -0.70
CA ALA A 317 -1.45 -30.90 0.19
C ALA A 317 -0.80 -32.25 -0.14
N VAL A 318 -0.72 -32.60 -1.42
CA VAL A 318 -0.01 -33.81 -1.90
C VAL A 318 1.43 -33.76 -1.42
N ILE A 319 2.11 -32.63 -1.60
CA ILE A 319 3.49 -32.43 -1.14
C ILE A 319 3.56 -32.48 0.39
N SER A 320 2.68 -31.77 1.11
CA SER A 320 2.73 -31.73 2.57
C SER A 320 2.41 -33.06 3.25
N CYS A 321 1.50 -33.87 2.72
CA CYS A 321 1.07 -35.13 3.36
C CYS A 321 1.90 -36.36 2.97
N PHE A 322 2.42 -36.38 1.74
CA PHE A 322 3.10 -37.55 1.14
C PHE A 322 4.52 -37.26 0.65
N GLY A 323 4.95 -36.01 0.60
CA GLY A 323 6.27 -35.61 0.09
C GLY A 323 6.44 -35.73 -1.43
N SER A 324 5.67 -36.60 -2.10
CA SER A 324 5.67 -36.74 -3.56
C SER A 324 4.32 -37.20 -4.10
N LEU A 325 4.00 -36.76 -5.31
CA LEU A 325 2.81 -37.21 -6.05
C LEU A 325 2.85 -38.71 -6.32
N SER A 326 4.02 -39.27 -6.63
CA SER A 326 4.19 -40.71 -6.87
C SER A 326 3.83 -41.55 -5.64
N LEU A 327 4.22 -41.10 -4.44
CA LEU A 327 3.80 -41.78 -3.20
C LEU A 327 2.30 -41.64 -2.96
N ALA A 328 1.75 -40.45 -3.17
CA ALA A 328 0.31 -40.20 -3.01
C ALA A 328 -0.54 -41.05 -3.97
N LEU A 329 -0.16 -41.16 -5.25
CA LEU A 329 -0.83 -42.00 -6.25
C LEU A 329 -0.74 -43.49 -5.90
N ARG A 330 0.44 -43.96 -5.49
CA ARG A 330 0.66 -45.33 -5.03
C ARG A 330 -0.20 -45.68 -3.82
N GLU A 331 -0.20 -44.83 -2.78
CA GLU A 331 -1.06 -45.05 -1.60
C GLU A 331 -2.56 -44.89 -1.93
N ALA A 332 -2.90 -44.11 -2.96
CA ALA A 332 -4.25 -44.02 -3.49
C ALA A 332 -4.64 -45.26 -4.34
N GLY A 333 -3.72 -46.16 -4.66
CA GLY A 333 -3.96 -47.34 -5.50
C GLY A 333 -4.03 -47.02 -7.00
N ILE A 334 -3.51 -45.86 -7.41
CA ILE A 334 -3.49 -45.40 -8.81
C ILE A 334 -2.13 -45.76 -9.39
N LYS A 335 -2.10 -46.66 -10.39
CA LYS A 335 -0.87 -46.98 -11.12
C LYS A 335 -0.39 -45.73 -11.84
N ALA A 336 0.85 -45.31 -11.55
CA ALA A 336 1.48 -44.21 -12.26
C ALA A 336 1.55 -44.55 -13.76
N PRO A 337 1.29 -43.59 -14.67
CA PRO A 337 1.61 -43.79 -16.08
C PRO A 337 3.13 -44.07 -16.21
N PRO A 338 3.54 -44.94 -17.15
CA PRO A 338 4.96 -45.16 -17.41
C PRO A 338 5.64 -43.84 -17.78
N THR A 339 6.90 -43.74 -17.36
CA THR A 339 7.74 -42.54 -17.42
C THR A 339 8.02 -42.09 -18.84
#